data_AF-A0AA49GJZ9-F1
#
_entry.id   AF-A0AA49GJZ9-F1
#
_cell.length_a   1.000
_cell.length_b   1.000
_cell.length_c   1.000
_cell.angle_alpha   90.00
_cell.angle_beta   90.00
_cell.angle_gamma   90.00
#
_symmetry.space_group_name_H-M   'P 1'
#
loop_
_entity.id
_entity.type
_entity.pdbx_description
1 polymer ?
#
loop_
_entity_poly.entity_id
_entity_poly.type
_entity_poly.pdbx_seq_one_letter_code
_entity_poly.pdbx_strand_id
1 'polypeptide(L)'
;MPHVNLAVSEAAFGKLVEKLTENISFSKTDGGDFGPFTASYSAGVRFEGGSIDLKDSPDEVVINELDVIYDPLSLTIGIDIPEVCVGGFCIIPNPFGGCILRAPRICLFEGDPDASFTLDLGGLIESEISGGFNVAARYFNNPDHAGLNDHEAHVQDKANEWQFYLEPRWLDLDIIDISDTVGNVLDSIIDALVDDLLGGLPGWAKDAIRFVLGGLADLIRGLLDIADDVDEWLSDLLGVSLGLFDFVLTFIADRLANKNPVFKFEDPYPMLPPSNGLIPVLIPIRNVAPDVTDVEFVMTADVG
;
A
#
# COMPACT_ATOMS: atom_id res chain seq x y z
N MET A 1 32.14 0.03 31.47
CA MET A 1 32.52 0.95 30.38
C MET A 1 32.50 0.10 29.12
N PRO A 2 31.82 0.55 28.05
CA PRO A 2 31.83 -0.18 26.79
C PRO A 2 33.27 -0.30 26.27
N HIS A 3 33.58 -1.45 25.67
CA HIS A 3 34.89 -1.69 25.05
C HIS A 3 34.98 -1.08 23.65
N VAL A 4 33.84 -0.97 22.96
CA VAL A 4 33.72 -0.45 21.59
C VAL A 4 32.75 0.71 21.59
N ASN A 5 33.12 1.79 20.90
CA ASN A 5 32.24 2.90 20.57
C ASN A 5 32.42 3.21 19.07
N LEU A 6 31.32 3.20 18.34
CA LEU A 6 31.26 3.53 16.92
C LEU A 6 30.23 4.65 16.73
N ALA A 7 30.63 5.73 16.07
CA ALA A 7 29.75 6.83 15.73
C ALA A 7 29.65 6.96 14.20
N VAL A 8 28.43 7.19 13.72
CA VAL A 8 28.10 7.42 12.32
C VAL A 8 27.41 8.77 12.24
N SER A 9 27.93 9.68 11.41
CA SER A 9 27.30 10.97 11.21
C SER A 9 25.89 10.83 10.63
N GLU A 10 25.01 11.77 10.94
CA GLU A 10 23.66 11.84 10.36
C GLU A 10 23.68 11.69 8.83
N ALA A 11 24.59 12.37 8.13
CA ALA A 11 24.68 12.26 6.67
C ALA A 11 25.00 10.83 6.18
N ALA A 12 25.84 10.09 6.90
CA ALA A 12 26.17 8.71 6.55
C ALA A 12 25.04 7.75 6.93
N PHE A 13 24.41 7.96 8.09
CA PHE A 13 23.26 7.18 8.53
C PHE A 13 22.06 7.40 7.61
N GLY A 14 21.80 8.64 7.22
CA GLY A 14 20.74 9.01 6.29
C GLY A 14 20.89 8.33 4.93
N LYS A 15 22.13 8.18 4.44
CA LYS A 15 22.39 7.39 3.22
C LYS A 15 22.10 5.90 3.37
N LEU A 16 22.25 5.33 4.57
CA LEU A 16 21.85 3.94 4.82
C LEU A 16 20.32 3.80 4.81
N VAL A 17 19.61 4.74 5.43
CA VAL A 17 18.15 4.74 5.48
C VAL A 17 17.55 5.00 4.09
N GLU A 18 18.05 5.98 3.35
CA GLU A 18 17.65 6.25 1.95
C GLU A 18 17.81 5.00 1.08
N LYS A 19 18.97 4.33 1.15
CA LYS A 19 19.18 3.09 0.41
C LYS A 19 18.27 1.96 0.87
N LEU A 20 17.87 1.95 2.14
CA LEU A 20 16.92 0.96 2.65
C LEU A 20 15.53 1.20 2.08
N THR A 21 15.02 2.43 2.17
CA THR A 21 13.66 2.80 1.75
C THR A 21 13.48 2.70 0.24
N GLU A 22 14.46 3.16 -0.55
CA GLU A 22 14.44 3.06 -2.03
C GLU A 22 14.35 1.61 -2.54
N ASN A 23 14.84 0.63 -1.75
CA ASN A 23 14.79 -0.78 -2.11
C ASN A 23 13.48 -1.47 -1.66
N ILE A 24 12.61 -0.76 -0.94
CA ILE A 24 11.31 -1.26 -0.53
C ILE A 24 10.30 -0.92 -1.62
N SER A 25 9.63 -1.96 -2.13
CA SER A 25 8.50 -1.83 -3.02
C SER A 25 7.54 -2.99 -2.82
N PHE A 26 6.29 -2.81 -3.24
CA PHE A 26 5.30 -3.86 -3.25
C PHE A 26 4.26 -3.63 -4.34
N SER A 27 3.47 -4.67 -4.60
CA SER A 27 2.24 -4.54 -5.37
C SER A 27 1.09 -5.14 -4.57
N LYS A 28 -0.07 -4.51 -4.66
CA LYS A 28 -1.27 -4.89 -3.93
C LYS A 28 -2.48 -4.68 -4.82
N THR A 29 -3.38 -5.66 -4.80
CA THR A 29 -4.69 -5.57 -5.41
C THR A 29 -5.70 -5.89 -4.32
N ASP A 30 -6.77 -5.11 -4.27
CA ASP A 30 -7.90 -5.37 -3.38
C ASP A 30 -9.19 -4.78 -3.95
N GLY A 31 -10.33 -5.12 -3.34
CA GLY A 31 -11.62 -4.60 -3.75
C GLY A 31 -12.74 -4.89 -2.77
N GLY A 32 -13.87 -4.24 -2.99
CA GLY A 32 -15.07 -4.37 -2.17
C GLY A 32 -16.34 -4.23 -2.99
N ASP A 33 -17.41 -4.78 -2.43
CA ASP A 33 -18.79 -4.60 -2.87
C ASP A 33 -19.49 -3.66 -1.89
N PHE A 34 -20.10 -2.60 -2.43
CA PHE A 34 -20.76 -1.54 -1.68
C PHE A 34 -22.27 -1.51 -1.94
N GLY A 35 -22.81 -2.62 -2.47
CA GLY A 35 -24.22 -2.81 -2.81
C GLY A 35 -24.45 -2.60 -4.30
N PRO A 36 -24.87 -1.41 -4.75
CA PRO A 36 -25.14 -1.15 -6.16
C PRO A 36 -23.86 -0.83 -6.98
N PHE A 37 -22.68 -0.86 -6.36
CA PHE A 37 -21.42 -0.71 -7.05
C PHE A 37 -20.32 -1.52 -6.36
N THR A 38 -19.32 -1.90 -7.14
CA THR A 38 -18.07 -2.51 -6.69
C THR A 38 -16.91 -1.56 -6.97
N ALA A 39 -15.89 -1.60 -6.14
CA ALA A 39 -14.65 -0.86 -6.39
C ALA A 39 -13.46 -1.77 -6.11
N SER A 40 -12.44 -1.70 -6.95
CA SER A 40 -11.20 -2.44 -6.76
C SER A 40 -10.02 -1.62 -7.23
N TYR A 41 -8.86 -1.81 -6.62
CA TYR A 41 -7.62 -1.17 -7.06
C TYR A 41 -6.54 -2.20 -7.36
N SER A 42 -5.60 -1.80 -8.20
CA SER A 42 -4.31 -2.47 -8.37
C SER A 42 -3.21 -1.42 -8.29
N ALA A 43 -2.38 -1.51 -7.25
CA ALA A 43 -1.34 -0.54 -6.93
C ALA A 43 0.04 -1.21 -6.93
N GLY A 44 1.01 -0.62 -7.62
CA GLY A 44 2.44 -0.76 -7.36
C GLY A 44 2.90 0.44 -6.54
N VAL A 45 3.64 0.20 -5.46
CA VAL A 45 4.12 1.24 -4.56
C VAL A 45 5.61 1.08 -4.35
N ARG A 46 6.32 2.20 -4.42
CA ARG A 46 7.75 2.33 -4.11
C ARG A 46 7.98 3.66 -3.39
N PHE A 47 9.10 3.76 -2.68
CA PHE A 47 9.42 4.94 -1.88
C PHE A 47 10.65 5.64 -2.43
N GLU A 48 10.63 6.97 -2.48
CA GLU A 48 11.73 7.79 -2.95
C GLU A 48 11.90 9.04 -2.08
N GLY A 49 13.06 9.68 -2.18
CA GLY A 49 13.28 10.98 -1.56
C GLY A 49 13.26 10.96 -0.03
N GLY A 50 12.64 11.98 0.54
CA GLY A 50 12.66 12.28 1.97
C GLY A 50 13.98 12.77 2.52
N SER A 51 13.94 13.17 3.78
CA SER A 51 15.12 13.59 4.55
C SER A 51 15.19 12.87 5.90
N ILE A 52 16.41 12.72 6.40
CA ILE A 52 16.70 12.07 7.67
C ILE A 52 17.26 13.09 8.64
N ASP A 53 16.67 13.15 9.82
CA ASP A 53 17.05 14.02 10.93
C ASP A 53 17.21 13.17 12.19
N LEU A 54 18.34 13.29 12.87
CA LEU A 54 18.59 12.60 14.13
C LEU A 54 18.24 13.51 15.30
N LYS A 55 17.48 13.01 16.28
CA LYS A 55 17.06 13.78 17.45
C LYS A 55 17.42 13.05 18.73
N ASP A 56 17.84 13.81 19.75
CA ASP A 56 18.23 13.28 21.06
C ASP A 56 17.16 13.44 22.16
N SER A 57 16.05 14.13 21.85
CA SER A 57 15.01 14.51 22.81
C SER A 57 13.58 14.45 22.22
N PRO A 58 13.00 13.25 22.03
CA PRO A 58 13.56 11.96 22.44
C PRO A 58 14.61 11.43 21.44
N ASP A 59 15.39 10.42 21.83
CA ASP A 59 16.19 9.59 20.93
C ASP A 59 15.28 9.02 19.83
N GLU A 60 15.41 9.55 18.62
CA GLU A 60 14.71 9.06 17.43
C GLU A 60 15.44 9.42 16.14
N VAL A 61 15.29 8.54 15.15
CA VAL A 61 15.54 8.82 13.73
C VAL A 61 14.23 9.32 13.14
N VAL A 62 14.22 10.52 12.59
CA VAL A 62 13.05 11.07 11.91
C VAL A 62 13.25 10.97 10.41
N ILE A 63 12.27 10.38 9.73
CA ILE A 63 12.12 10.41 8.27
C ILE A 63 11.04 11.45 7.98
N ASN A 64 11.38 12.49 7.23
CA ASN A 64 10.42 13.52 6.80
C ASN A 64 10.17 13.39 5.30
N GLU A 65 8.90 13.57 4.90
CA GLU A 65 8.50 13.77 3.49
C GLU A 65 9.01 12.65 2.56
N LEU A 66 8.91 11.38 3.00
CA LEU A 66 9.26 10.24 2.16
C LEU A 66 8.17 10.04 1.10
N ASP A 67 8.50 10.28 -0.16
CA ASP A 67 7.56 10.20 -1.28
C ASP A 67 7.04 8.77 -1.44
N VAL A 68 5.72 8.63 -1.56
CA VAL A 68 5.05 7.38 -1.89
C VAL A 68 4.67 7.44 -3.37
N ILE A 69 5.42 6.72 -4.20
CA ILE A 69 5.19 6.71 -5.63
C ILE A 69 4.29 5.54 -5.99
N TYR A 70 3.10 5.86 -6.51
CA TYR A 70 2.15 4.88 -7.03
C TYR A 70 2.35 4.66 -8.53
N ASP A 71 2.92 3.52 -8.91
CA ASP A 71 3.15 3.12 -10.30
C ASP A 71 3.13 1.58 -10.47
N PRO A 72 2.10 0.99 -11.09
CA PRO A 72 0.86 1.64 -11.55
C PRO A 72 -0.12 1.86 -10.39
N LEU A 73 -1.12 2.73 -10.57
CA LEU A 73 -2.31 2.76 -9.71
C LEU A 73 -3.55 2.77 -10.56
N SER A 74 -4.27 1.66 -10.61
CA SER A 74 -5.51 1.55 -11.38
C SER A 74 -6.68 1.33 -10.45
N LEU A 75 -7.68 2.22 -10.51
CA LEU A 75 -8.94 2.09 -9.81
C LEU A 75 -10.01 1.61 -10.79
N THR A 76 -10.65 0.48 -10.50
CA THR A 76 -11.77 -0.05 -11.29
C THR A 76 -13.04 0.06 -10.49
N ILE A 77 -14.03 0.76 -11.04
CA ILE A 77 -15.38 0.87 -10.49
C ILE A 77 -16.32 0.07 -11.37
N GLY A 78 -17.11 -0.80 -10.76
CA GLY A 78 -18.21 -1.52 -11.39
C GLY A 78 -19.54 -1.06 -10.84
N ILE A 79 -20.58 -1.03 -11.67
CA ILE A 79 -21.94 -0.72 -11.24
C ILE A 79 -22.78 -1.97 -11.50
N ASP A 80 -23.49 -2.40 -10.46
CA ASP A 80 -24.37 -3.56 -10.49
C ASP A 80 -25.80 -3.09 -10.24
N ILE A 81 -26.63 -3.20 -11.27
CA ILE A 81 -28.00 -2.70 -11.31
C ILE A 81 -28.92 -3.90 -11.23
N PRO A 82 -29.88 -3.92 -10.28
CA PRO A 82 -30.83 -5.03 -10.20
C PRO A 82 -31.54 -5.28 -11.53
N GLU A 83 -31.53 -6.55 -11.99
CA GLU A 83 -32.16 -6.98 -13.24
C GLU A 83 -33.60 -6.48 -13.35
N VAL A 84 -33.90 -5.71 -14.41
CA VAL A 84 -35.24 -5.19 -14.68
C VAL A 84 -35.85 -5.90 -15.87
N CYS A 85 -36.87 -6.71 -15.60
CA CYS A 85 -37.62 -7.39 -16.65
C CYS A 85 -38.95 -6.72 -16.95
N VAL A 86 -39.14 -6.32 -18.20
CA VAL A 86 -40.41 -5.79 -18.69
C VAL A 86 -41.02 -6.75 -19.72
N GLY A 87 -42.34 -6.95 -19.61
CA GLY A 87 -43.09 -7.87 -20.48
C GLY A 87 -43.27 -9.25 -19.87
N GLY A 88 -43.43 -10.28 -20.70
CA GLY A 88 -43.69 -11.65 -20.20
C GLY A 88 -45.10 -11.89 -19.64
N PHE A 89 -45.97 -10.88 -19.64
CA PHE A 89 -47.37 -11.02 -19.28
C PHE A 89 -48.15 -11.75 -20.38
N CYS A 90 -49.25 -12.38 -19.98
CA CYS A 90 -50.06 -13.14 -20.91
C CYS A 90 -51.01 -12.25 -21.70
N ILE A 91 -50.86 -12.22 -23.02
CA ILE A 91 -51.77 -11.50 -23.92
C ILE A 91 -53.03 -12.34 -24.17
N ILE A 92 -52.87 -13.65 -24.40
CA ILE A 92 -53.99 -14.57 -24.63
C ILE A 92 -53.94 -15.71 -23.61
N PRO A 93 -54.76 -15.66 -22.55
CA PRO A 93 -54.81 -16.72 -21.55
C PRO A 93 -55.41 -18.00 -22.14
N ASN A 94 -54.82 -19.15 -21.78
CA ASN A 94 -55.41 -20.45 -22.12
C ASN A 94 -56.55 -20.73 -21.12
N PRO A 95 -57.78 -21.03 -21.57
CA PRO A 95 -58.89 -21.38 -20.67
C PRO A 95 -58.65 -22.63 -19.81
N PHE A 96 -57.63 -23.46 -20.13
CA PHE A 96 -57.24 -24.64 -19.34
C PHE A 96 -55.99 -24.42 -18.47
N GLY A 97 -55.54 -23.17 -18.32
CA GLY A 97 -54.33 -22.81 -17.59
C GLY A 97 -53.13 -22.59 -18.51
N GLY A 98 -52.32 -21.58 -18.20
CA GLY A 98 -51.16 -21.15 -19.01
C GLY A 98 -51.47 -20.00 -19.97
N CYS A 99 -50.56 -19.75 -20.92
CA CYS A 99 -50.63 -18.62 -21.83
C CYS A 99 -50.36 -19.04 -23.28
N ILE A 100 -51.29 -18.72 -24.17
CA ILE A 100 -51.22 -19.04 -25.61
C ILE A 100 -50.28 -18.06 -26.33
N LEU A 101 -50.39 -16.77 -26.00
CA LEU A 101 -49.54 -15.73 -26.55
C LEU A 101 -49.03 -14.87 -25.40
N ARG A 102 -47.72 -14.90 -25.19
CA ARG A 102 -47.06 -14.12 -24.15
C ARG A 102 -46.41 -12.91 -24.80
N ALA A 103 -46.51 -11.75 -24.17
CA ALA A 103 -45.75 -10.58 -24.59
C ALA A 103 -44.25 -10.93 -24.49
N PRO A 104 -43.41 -10.47 -25.44
CA PRO A 104 -41.96 -10.64 -25.31
C PRO A 104 -41.51 -10.12 -23.95
N ARG A 105 -40.63 -10.87 -23.28
CA ARG A 105 -39.96 -10.46 -22.05
C ARG A 105 -38.59 -9.95 -22.46
N ILE A 106 -38.26 -8.75 -22.03
CA ILE A 106 -36.93 -8.15 -22.19
C ILE A 106 -36.46 -7.88 -20.77
N CYS A 107 -35.30 -8.42 -20.43
CA CYS A 107 -34.61 -8.12 -19.19
C CYS A 107 -33.41 -7.24 -19.52
N LEU A 108 -33.18 -6.26 -18.65
CA LEU A 108 -32.09 -5.30 -18.72
C LEU A 108 -31.24 -5.51 -17.47
N PHE A 109 -29.95 -5.22 -17.58
CA PHE A 109 -28.99 -5.33 -16.47
C PHE A 109 -28.87 -6.79 -15.96
N GLU A 110 -28.45 -7.68 -16.86
CA GLU A 110 -28.21 -9.10 -16.55
C GLU A 110 -26.73 -9.38 -16.22
N GLY A 111 -25.87 -8.36 -16.19
CA GLY A 111 -24.43 -8.46 -15.93
C GLY A 111 -24.10 -8.32 -14.44
N ASP A 112 -22.88 -8.69 -14.06
CA ASP A 112 -22.33 -8.50 -12.70
C ASP A 112 -20.79 -8.29 -12.81
N PRO A 113 -20.29 -7.04 -12.79
CA PRO A 113 -21.07 -5.80 -12.86
C PRO A 113 -21.68 -5.59 -14.25
N ASP A 114 -22.78 -4.84 -14.34
CA ASP A 114 -23.42 -4.47 -15.60
C ASP A 114 -22.57 -3.54 -16.46
N ALA A 115 -21.82 -2.67 -15.80
CA ALA A 115 -20.86 -1.77 -16.44
C ALA A 115 -19.64 -1.61 -15.53
N SER A 116 -18.46 -1.49 -16.12
CA SER A 116 -17.25 -1.21 -15.37
C SER A 116 -16.32 -0.28 -16.15
N PHE A 117 -15.53 0.48 -15.39
CA PHE A 117 -14.52 1.35 -15.95
C PHE A 117 -13.26 1.31 -15.08
N THR A 118 -12.12 1.51 -15.71
CA THR A 118 -10.83 1.58 -15.04
C THR A 118 -10.21 2.94 -15.27
N LEU A 119 -9.84 3.60 -14.18
CA LEU A 119 -9.13 4.85 -14.10
C LEU A 119 -7.66 4.58 -13.79
N ASP A 120 -6.77 5.13 -14.59
CA ASP A 120 -5.34 5.17 -14.28
C ASP A 120 -5.04 6.42 -13.46
N LEU A 121 -4.65 6.21 -12.21
CA LEU A 121 -4.29 7.21 -11.21
C LEU A 121 -2.77 7.26 -10.99
N GLY A 122 -1.98 6.51 -11.77
CA GLY A 122 -0.53 6.52 -11.68
C GLY A 122 0.03 7.93 -11.89
N GLY A 123 0.77 8.44 -10.92
CA GLY A 123 1.31 9.81 -10.94
C GLY A 123 0.25 10.92 -10.87
N LEU A 124 -1.00 10.61 -10.51
CA LEU A 124 -2.06 11.59 -10.25
C LEU A 124 -2.41 11.74 -8.77
N ILE A 125 -1.89 10.85 -7.92
CA ILE A 125 -1.97 10.95 -6.47
C ILE A 125 -0.55 11.14 -5.94
N GLU A 126 -0.36 12.19 -5.17
CA GLU A 126 0.88 12.48 -4.47
C GLU A 126 0.64 12.28 -2.97
N SER A 127 1.47 11.45 -2.33
CA SER A 127 1.45 11.29 -0.89
C SER A 127 2.85 11.12 -0.33
N GLU A 128 3.00 11.50 0.93
CA GLU A 128 4.27 11.52 1.65
C GLU A 128 4.10 10.80 2.99
N ILE A 129 5.16 10.16 3.45
CA ILE A 129 5.22 9.55 4.78
C ILE A 129 6.21 10.30 5.64
N SER A 130 5.76 10.68 6.83
CA SER A 130 6.62 11.20 7.90
C SER A 130 6.55 10.28 9.11
N GLY A 131 7.67 10.07 9.79
CA GLY A 131 7.72 9.14 10.92
C GLY A 131 8.94 9.30 11.79
N GLY A 132 8.77 9.01 13.08
CA GLY A 132 9.85 8.91 14.06
C GLY A 132 10.06 7.47 14.47
N PHE A 133 11.32 7.06 14.55
CA PHE A 133 11.71 5.66 14.76
C PHE A 133 12.77 5.53 15.85
N ASN A 134 12.65 4.51 16.70
CA ASN A 134 13.75 4.09 17.55
C ASN A 134 14.68 3.15 16.77
N VAL A 135 15.97 3.18 17.05
CA VAL A 135 16.89 2.14 16.54
C VAL A 135 16.93 0.96 17.51
N ALA A 136 16.52 -0.22 17.05
CA ALA A 136 16.51 -1.43 17.86
C ALA A 136 17.59 -2.42 17.41
N ALA A 137 18.56 -2.69 18.29
CA ALA A 137 19.55 -3.74 18.07
C ALA A 137 18.98 -5.10 18.46
N ARG A 138 19.00 -6.05 17.51
CA ARG A 138 18.50 -7.41 17.70
C ARG A 138 19.57 -8.41 17.29
N TYR A 139 19.74 -9.45 18.09
CA TYR A 139 20.67 -10.54 17.78
C TYR A 139 19.98 -11.62 16.94
N PHE A 140 20.53 -11.90 15.77
CA PHE A 140 20.07 -12.93 14.86
C PHE A 140 20.94 -14.17 14.99
N ASN A 141 20.35 -15.25 15.53
CA ASN A 141 20.96 -16.57 15.54
C ASN A 141 20.73 -17.22 14.18
N ASN A 142 21.77 -17.30 13.36
CA ASN A 142 21.69 -17.88 12.03
C ASN A 142 21.47 -19.40 12.16
N PRO A 143 20.33 -19.96 11.69
CA PRO A 143 20.09 -21.39 11.80
C PRO A 143 21.15 -22.24 11.08
N ASP A 144 21.75 -21.71 10.02
CA ASP A 144 22.79 -22.39 9.24
C ASP A 144 24.17 -22.37 9.92
N HIS A 145 24.33 -21.61 11.02
CA HIS A 145 25.49 -21.71 11.92
C HIS A 145 25.53 -23.06 12.63
N ALA A 146 24.37 -23.71 12.82
CA ALA A 146 24.24 -24.90 13.64
C ALA A 146 25.20 -26.02 13.20
N GLY A 147 26.09 -26.41 14.12
CA GLY A 147 27.10 -27.46 13.89
C GLY A 147 28.41 -26.96 13.30
N LEU A 148 28.56 -25.65 13.07
CA LEU A 148 29.82 -25.01 12.69
C LEU A 148 30.47 -24.35 13.91
N ASN A 149 31.80 -24.22 13.88
CA ASN A 149 32.47 -23.25 14.74
C ASN A 149 32.48 -21.85 14.09
N ASP A 150 32.80 -20.82 14.86
CA ASP A 150 32.72 -19.42 14.40
C ASP A 150 33.59 -19.12 13.18
N HIS A 151 34.78 -19.73 13.06
CA HIS A 151 35.63 -19.56 11.89
C HIS A 151 35.04 -20.24 10.65
N GLU A 152 34.46 -21.43 10.80
CA GLU A 152 33.79 -22.13 9.70
C GLU A 152 32.53 -21.38 9.24
N ALA A 153 31.78 -20.82 10.18
CA ALA A 153 30.59 -20.03 9.91
C ALA A 153 30.94 -18.74 9.18
N HIS A 154 31.98 -18.01 9.62
CA HIS A 154 32.51 -16.82 8.95
C HIS A 154 32.88 -17.10 7.49
N VAL A 155 33.70 -18.14 7.25
CA VAL A 155 34.18 -18.50 5.90
C VAL A 155 33.04 -18.96 4.98
N GLN A 156 31.92 -19.42 5.54
CA GLN A 156 30.76 -19.88 4.79
C GLN A 156 29.61 -18.85 4.72
N ASP A 157 29.81 -17.62 5.20
CA ASP A 157 28.77 -16.58 5.30
C ASP A 157 27.53 -17.05 6.10
N LYS A 158 27.75 -17.81 7.17
CA LYS A 158 26.73 -18.42 8.04
C LYS A 158 26.84 -17.97 9.50
N ALA A 159 27.58 -16.92 9.76
CA ALA A 159 27.74 -16.41 11.11
C ALA A 159 26.43 -15.83 11.66
N ASN A 160 26.37 -15.71 12.99
CA ASN A 160 25.31 -14.94 13.64
C ASN A 160 25.53 -13.45 13.39
N GLU A 161 24.51 -12.64 13.62
CA GLU A 161 24.58 -11.21 13.30
C GLU A 161 23.92 -10.36 14.38
N TRP A 162 24.49 -9.18 14.62
CA TRP A 162 23.73 -8.06 15.19
C TRP A 162 23.07 -7.28 14.05
N GLN A 163 21.78 -6.99 14.20
CA GLN A 163 20.96 -6.32 13.20
C GLN A 163 20.24 -5.12 13.82
N PHE A 164 20.20 -3.99 13.11
CA PHE A 164 19.62 -2.74 13.58
C PHE A 164 18.38 -2.41 12.76
N TYR A 165 17.23 -2.34 13.43
CA TYR A 165 15.94 -2.07 12.81
C TYR A 165 15.43 -0.69 13.22
N LEU A 166 14.61 -0.08 12.37
CA LEU A 166 13.88 1.15 12.69
C LEU A 166 12.49 0.77 13.18
N GLU A 167 12.27 0.86 14.48
CA GLU A 167 10.97 0.59 15.10
C GLU A 167 10.14 1.88 15.14
N PRO A 168 8.99 1.93 14.43
CA PRO A 168 8.20 3.14 14.37
C PRO A 168 7.61 3.47 15.73
N ARG A 169 7.72 4.75 16.10
CA ARG A 169 7.04 5.35 17.26
C ARG A 169 5.74 6.00 16.84
N TRP A 170 5.81 6.70 15.72
CA TRP A 170 4.71 7.34 15.03
C TRP A 170 5.03 7.33 13.55
N LEU A 171 3.97 7.24 12.75
CA LEU A 171 4.02 7.21 11.31
C LEU A 171 2.74 7.88 10.84
N ASP A 172 2.88 8.75 9.85
CA ASP A 172 1.78 9.49 9.25
C ASP A 172 1.90 9.43 7.74
N LEU A 173 0.77 9.37 7.06
CA LEU A 173 0.68 9.44 5.61
C LEU A 173 -0.17 10.65 5.25
N ASP A 174 0.47 11.62 4.64
CA ASP A 174 -0.15 12.84 4.16
C ASP A 174 -0.45 12.70 2.68
N ILE A 175 -1.70 12.93 2.29
CA ILE A 175 -2.08 13.06 0.88
C ILE A 175 -1.85 14.52 0.52
N ILE A 176 -0.91 14.76 -0.39
CA ILE A 176 -0.49 16.10 -0.78
C ILE A 176 -1.44 16.68 -1.81
N ASP A 177 -1.73 15.90 -2.85
CA ASP A 177 -2.59 16.34 -3.94
C ASP A 177 -3.22 15.16 -4.67
N ILE A 178 -4.42 15.40 -5.20
CA ILE A 178 -5.09 14.57 -6.20
C ILE A 178 -5.31 15.49 -7.40
N SER A 179 -4.65 15.18 -8.52
CA SER A 179 -4.66 16.09 -9.67
C SER A 179 -6.09 16.38 -10.15
N ASP A 180 -6.40 17.64 -10.49
CA ASP A 180 -7.62 18.07 -11.21
C ASP A 180 -7.97 17.20 -12.45
N THR A 181 -6.95 16.55 -13.03
CA THR A 181 -7.11 15.59 -14.13
C THR A 181 -8.05 14.43 -13.75
N VAL A 182 -7.99 13.97 -12.50
CA VAL A 182 -8.81 12.89 -11.96
C VAL A 182 -10.29 13.25 -12.03
N GLY A 183 -10.67 14.46 -11.60
CA GLY A 183 -12.05 14.94 -11.66
C GLY A 183 -12.58 15.00 -13.10
N ASN A 184 -11.82 15.58 -14.03
CA ASN A 184 -12.23 15.66 -15.44
C ASN A 184 -12.39 14.28 -16.11
N VAL A 185 -11.53 13.31 -15.74
CA VAL A 185 -11.65 11.94 -16.25
C VAL A 185 -12.86 11.24 -15.65
N LEU A 186 -13.13 11.44 -14.36
CA LEU A 186 -14.29 10.86 -13.69
C LEU A 186 -15.60 11.39 -14.29
N ASP A 187 -15.71 12.70 -14.53
CA ASP A 187 -16.86 13.33 -15.20
C ASP A 187 -17.12 12.72 -16.57
N SER A 188 -16.07 12.63 -17.39
CA SER A 188 -16.15 12.08 -18.75
C SER A 188 -16.59 10.61 -18.74
N ILE A 189 -16.18 9.86 -17.72
CA ILE A 189 -16.56 8.46 -17.55
C ILE A 189 -18.02 8.34 -17.10
N ILE A 190 -18.48 9.17 -16.17
CA ILE A 190 -19.86 9.15 -15.71
C ILE A 190 -20.80 9.49 -16.86
N ASP A 191 -20.49 10.51 -17.66
CA ASP A 191 -21.26 10.87 -18.85
C ASP A 191 -21.31 9.70 -19.85
N ALA A 192 -20.17 9.05 -20.12
CA ALA A 192 -20.11 7.90 -21.01
C ALA A 192 -20.91 6.70 -20.49
N LEU A 193 -20.88 6.45 -19.18
CA LEU A 193 -21.64 5.39 -18.53
C LEU A 193 -23.14 5.68 -18.61
N VAL A 194 -23.57 6.90 -18.30
CA VAL A 194 -24.97 7.31 -18.42
C VAL A 194 -25.46 7.20 -19.86
N ASP A 195 -24.65 7.59 -20.83
CA ASP A 195 -24.97 7.49 -22.26
C ASP A 195 -25.01 6.04 -22.76
N ASP A 196 -24.10 5.16 -22.32
CA ASP A 196 -24.12 3.74 -22.69
C ASP A 196 -25.35 3.05 -22.08
N LEU A 197 -25.60 3.30 -20.80
CA LEU A 197 -26.70 2.70 -20.05
C LEU A 197 -28.08 3.17 -20.55
N LEU A 198 -28.22 4.46 -20.93
CA LEU A 198 -29.50 5.07 -21.26
C LEU A 198 -29.70 5.41 -22.74
N GLY A 199 -28.64 5.55 -23.53
CA GLY A 199 -28.69 6.07 -24.90
C GLY A 199 -29.50 5.21 -25.86
N GLY A 200 -29.40 3.88 -25.73
CA GLY A 200 -30.04 2.91 -26.62
C GLY A 200 -31.51 2.60 -26.32
N LEU A 201 -32.06 3.10 -25.22
CA LEU A 201 -33.36 2.63 -24.71
C LEU A 201 -34.56 3.39 -25.29
N PRO A 202 -35.65 2.70 -25.68
CA PRO A 202 -36.91 3.34 -26.07
C PRO A 202 -37.49 4.19 -24.92
N GLY A 203 -38.25 5.24 -25.24
CA GLY A 203 -38.80 6.16 -24.22
C GLY A 203 -39.58 5.48 -23.10
N TRP A 204 -40.35 4.43 -23.41
CA TRP A 204 -41.07 3.64 -22.39
C TRP A 204 -40.14 2.84 -21.48
N ALA A 205 -38.99 2.39 -21.97
CA ALA A 205 -37.98 1.67 -21.18
C ALA A 205 -37.20 2.66 -20.30
N LYS A 206 -36.93 3.88 -20.80
CA LYS A 206 -36.40 4.98 -19.98
C LYS A 206 -37.33 5.34 -18.82
N ASP A 207 -38.65 5.32 -19.04
CA ASP A 207 -39.63 5.59 -17.99
C ASP A 207 -39.77 4.44 -16.99
N ALA A 208 -39.70 3.18 -17.45
CA ALA A 208 -39.66 2.00 -16.57
C ALA A 208 -38.39 1.97 -15.71
N ILE A 209 -37.25 2.30 -16.32
CA ILE A 209 -35.98 2.52 -15.63
C ILE A 209 -36.15 3.62 -14.61
N ARG A 210 -36.59 4.83 -14.96
CA ARG A 210 -36.81 5.92 -13.98
C ARG A 210 -37.74 5.54 -12.81
N PHE A 211 -38.71 4.65 -13.04
CA PHE A 211 -39.64 4.18 -12.00
C PHE A 211 -39.02 3.13 -11.06
N VAL A 212 -38.23 2.20 -11.59
CA VAL A 212 -37.53 1.16 -10.80
C VAL A 212 -36.25 1.72 -10.16
N LEU A 213 -35.57 2.61 -10.88
CA LEU A 213 -34.27 3.18 -10.60
C LEU A 213 -34.37 4.52 -9.87
N GLY A 214 -35.45 4.80 -9.14
CA GLY A 214 -35.47 5.96 -8.23
C GLY A 214 -34.24 5.98 -7.31
N GLY A 215 -33.81 4.80 -6.82
CA GLY A 215 -32.59 4.64 -6.04
C GLY A 215 -31.27 4.64 -6.83
N LEU A 216 -31.26 4.24 -8.11
CA LEU A 216 -30.05 4.30 -8.95
C LEU A 216 -29.85 5.68 -9.56
N ALA A 217 -30.91 6.44 -9.84
CA ALA A 217 -30.78 7.86 -10.16
C ALA A 217 -30.20 8.61 -8.96
N ASP A 218 -30.54 8.22 -7.73
CA ASP A 218 -29.90 8.74 -6.51
C ASP A 218 -28.46 8.19 -6.33
N LEU A 219 -28.15 6.96 -6.78
CA LEU A 219 -26.77 6.46 -6.87
C LEU A 219 -25.94 7.27 -7.86
N ILE A 220 -26.41 7.43 -9.10
CA ILE A 220 -25.75 8.19 -10.15
C ILE A 220 -25.65 9.65 -9.75
N ARG A 221 -26.67 10.21 -9.06
CA ARG A 221 -26.56 11.54 -8.44
C ARG A 221 -25.56 11.58 -7.30
N GLY A 222 -25.44 10.53 -6.49
CA GLY A 222 -24.37 10.40 -5.50
C GLY A 222 -22.99 10.34 -6.18
N LEU A 223 -22.88 9.65 -7.31
CA LEU A 223 -21.68 9.60 -8.15
C LEU A 223 -21.39 10.93 -8.87
N LEU A 224 -22.43 11.72 -9.18
CA LEU A 224 -22.29 13.07 -9.73
C LEU A 224 -22.04 14.12 -8.63
N ASP A 225 -22.52 13.91 -7.40
CA ASP A 225 -22.15 14.72 -6.23
C ASP A 225 -20.71 14.39 -5.78
N ILE A 226 -20.23 13.16 -6.01
CA ILE A 226 -18.81 12.80 -5.90
C ILE A 226 -17.94 13.67 -6.82
N ALA A 227 -18.45 14.14 -7.96
CA ALA A 227 -17.71 15.04 -8.84
C ALA A 227 -17.46 16.42 -8.23
N ASP A 228 -18.27 16.86 -7.26
CA ASP A 228 -18.09 18.16 -6.60
C ASP A 228 -16.93 18.13 -5.58
N ASP A 229 -16.65 16.98 -4.94
CA ASP A 229 -15.57 16.77 -3.96
C ASP A 229 -14.80 15.45 -4.26
N VAL A 230 -14.27 15.32 -5.48
CA VAL A 230 -13.60 14.10 -5.99
C VAL A 230 -12.45 13.66 -5.10
N ASP A 231 -11.69 14.64 -4.60
CA ASP A 231 -10.48 14.37 -3.83
C ASP A 231 -10.82 13.72 -2.47
N GLU A 232 -11.83 14.25 -1.78
CA GLU A 232 -12.32 13.68 -0.51
C GLU A 232 -12.87 12.28 -0.74
N TRP A 233 -13.70 12.09 -1.77
CA TRP A 233 -14.27 10.79 -2.08
C TRP A 233 -13.20 9.75 -2.45
N LEU A 234 -12.24 10.11 -3.31
CA LEU A 234 -11.20 9.18 -3.77
C LEU A 234 -10.26 8.81 -2.62
N SER A 235 -9.92 9.79 -1.78
CA SER A 235 -9.17 9.57 -0.54
C SER A 235 -9.91 8.62 0.40
N ASP A 236 -11.20 8.83 0.64
CA ASP A 236 -12.02 7.94 1.49
C ASP A 236 -12.18 6.54 0.88
N LEU A 237 -12.35 6.44 -0.44
CA LEU A 237 -12.47 5.15 -1.10
C LEU A 237 -11.17 4.35 -1.00
N LEU A 238 -10.04 4.93 -1.39
CA LEU A 238 -8.75 4.25 -1.38
C LEU A 238 -8.24 4.05 0.05
N GLY A 239 -8.32 5.07 0.89
CA GLY A 239 -7.81 5.09 2.25
C GLY A 239 -8.68 4.33 3.24
N VAL A 240 -9.95 4.70 3.36
CA VAL A 240 -10.85 4.18 4.41
C VAL A 240 -11.54 2.90 3.96
N SER A 241 -12.17 2.91 2.78
CA SER A 241 -13.01 1.80 2.34
C SER A 241 -12.21 0.60 1.83
N LEU A 242 -11.12 0.85 1.10
CA LEU A 242 -10.26 -0.18 0.50
C LEU A 242 -8.94 -0.37 1.28
N GLY A 243 -8.63 0.49 2.24
CA GLY A 243 -7.51 0.30 3.17
C GLY A 243 -6.12 0.42 2.56
N LEU A 244 -5.96 1.05 1.39
CA LEU A 244 -4.67 1.17 0.70
C LEU A 244 -3.65 1.96 1.54
N PHE A 245 -4.03 3.12 2.07
CA PHE A 245 -3.10 3.99 2.80
C PHE A 245 -2.67 3.37 4.14
N ASP A 246 -3.63 2.80 4.88
CA ASP A 246 -3.35 2.01 6.09
C ASP A 246 -2.41 0.82 5.80
N PHE A 247 -2.61 0.16 4.65
CA PHE A 247 -1.74 -0.92 4.22
C PHE A 247 -0.33 -0.43 3.90
N VAL A 248 -0.17 0.70 3.18
CA VAL A 248 1.14 1.30 2.89
C VAL A 248 1.89 1.57 4.19
N LEU A 249 1.26 2.26 5.15
CA LEU A 249 1.84 2.57 6.46
C LEU A 249 2.23 1.30 7.22
N THR A 250 1.33 0.33 7.31
CA THR A 250 1.58 -0.94 8.00
C THR A 250 2.71 -1.73 7.33
N PHE A 251 2.77 -1.71 6.00
CA PHE A 251 3.77 -2.42 5.23
C PHE A 251 5.16 -1.84 5.46
N ILE A 252 5.33 -0.53 5.33
CA ILE A 252 6.64 0.10 5.54
C ILE A 252 7.08 -0.02 7.00
N ALA A 253 6.15 0.12 7.95
CA ALA A 253 6.39 -0.11 9.37
C ALA A 253 6.96 -1.52 9.63
N ASP A 254 6.32 -2.57 9.11
CA ASP A 254 6.81 -3.95 9.30
C ASP A 254 8.14 -4.19 8.60
N ARG A 255 8.34 -3.63 7.40
CA ARG A 255 9.61 -3.78 6.68
C ARG A 255 10.77 -3.19 7.48
N LEU A 256 10.64 -1.94 7.91
CA LEU A 256 11.67 -1.24 8.65
C LEU A 256 11.90 -1.84 10.04
N ALA A 257 10.85 -2.29 10.73
CA ALA A 257 10.95 -2.81 12.08
C ALA A 257 11.40 -4.28 12.16
N ASN A 258 11.10 -5.10 11.15
CA ASN A 258 11.18 -6.56 11.29
C ASN A 258 11.82 -7.31 10.12
N LYS A 259 11.96 -6.72 8.93
CA LYS A 259 12.42 -7.45 7.74
C LYS A 259 13.73 -6.92 7.16
N ASN A 260 13.94 -5.62 7.25
CA ASN A 260 14.97 -4.91 6.53
C ASN A 260 15.79 -4.10 7.54
N PRO A 261 16.85 -4.68 8.13
CA PRO A 261 17.72 -3.92 9.02
C PRO A 261 18.48 -2.85 8.23
N VAL A 262 18.62 -1.65 8.80
CA VAL A 262 19.41 -0.53 8.23
C VAL A 262 20.89 -0.89 8.15
N PHE A 263 21.37 -1.59 9.18
CA PHE A 263 22.74 -2.04 9.28
C PHE A 263 22.78 -3.39 9.98
N LYS A 264 23.79 -4.19 9.63
CA LYS A 264 24.08 -5.44 10.30
C LYS A 264 25.56 -5.75 10.24
N PHE A 265 26.04 -6.48 11.23
CA PHE A 265 27.40 -7.00 11.24
C PHE A 265 27.44 -8.38 11.89
N GLU A 266 28.44 -9.15 11.48
CA GLU A 266 28.69 -10.50 11.96
C GLU A 266 29.14 -10.51 13.43
N ASP A 267 28.65 -11.50 14.18
CA ASP A 267 29.18 -11.88 15.49
C ASP A 267 29.55 -13.39 15.50
N PRO A 268 30.79 -13.76 15.87
CA PRO A 268 31.94 -12.90 16.23
C PRO A 268 32.51 -12.04 15.07
N TYR A 269 32.75 -10.75 15.34
CA TYR A 269 33.15 -9.78 14.31
C TYR A 269 34.58 -10.03 13.76
N PRO A 270 34.77 -10.03 12.42
CA PRO A 270 36.08 -10.27 11.81
C PRO A 270 36.95 -9.01 11.85
N MET A 271 37.71 -8.83 12.93
CA MET A 271 38.61 -7.69 13.09
C MET A 271 39.79 -7.72 12.10
N LEU A 272 40.27 -8.91 11.75
CA LEU A 272 41.30 -9.10 10.73
C LEU A 272 40.85 -10.18 9.74
N PRO A 273 40.76 -9.85 8.43
CA PRO A 273 40.35 -10.81 7.42
C PRO A 273 41.43 -11.89 7.21
N PRO A 274 41.06 -13.05 6.63
CA PRO A 274 42.05 -14.05 6.26
C PRO A 274 43.01 -13.46 5.22
N SER A 275 44.32 -13.51 5.49
CA SER A 275 45.35 -13.01 4.58
C SER A 275 46.59 -13.89 4.62
N ASN A 276 47.16 -14.22 3.45
CA ASN A 276 48.37 -15.05 3.33
C ASN A 276 48.34 -16.39 4.10
N GLY A 277 47.19 -17.05 4.15
CA GLY A 277 47.01 -18.31 4.88
C GLY A 277 46.84 -18.17 6.39
N LEU A 278 46.67 -16.95 6.90
CA LEU A 278 46.31 -16.70 8.29
C LEU A 278 44.81 -16.88 8.51
N ILE A 279 44.46 -17.47 9.65
CA ILE A 279 43.08 -17.60 10.14
C ILE A 279 42.58 -16.20 10.55
N PRO A 280 41.34 -15.82 10.23
CA PRO A 280 40.80 -14.52 10.62
C PRO A 280 40.78 -14.37 12.15
N VAL A 281 40.97 -13.15 12.63
CA VAL A 281 40.80 -12.84 14.06
C VAL A 281 39.35 -12.40 14.27
N LEU A 282 38.59 -13.26 14.93
CA LEU A 282 37.19 -13.01 15.25
C LEU A 282 37.05 -12.57 16.71
N ILE A 283 36.20 -11.58 16.96
CA ILE A 283 35.99 -10.99 18.27
C ILE A 283 34.50 -11.04 18.62
N PRO A 284 34.10 -11.76 19.68
CA PRO A 284 32.72 -11.74 20.14
C PRO A 284 32.30 -10.34 20.61
N ILE A 285 31.15 -9.88 20.15
CA ILE A 285 30.54 -8.60 20.49
C ILE A 285 29.22 -8.85 21.22
N ARG A 286 29.08 -8.26 22.41
CA ARG A 286 27.88 -8.38 23.25
C ARG A 286 27.41 -7.03 23.74
N ASN A 287 26.21 -7.02 24.34
CA ASN A 287 25.60 -5.84 24.95
C ASN A 287 25.57 -4.63 24.01
N VAL A 288 25.23 -4.89 22.74
CA VAL A 288 25.12 -3.84 21.71
C VAL A 288 23.97 -2.91 22.08
N ALA A 289 24.27 -1.63 22.24
CA ALA A 289 23.31 -0.59 22.57
C ALA A 289 23.43 0.57 21.56
N PRO A 290 22.40 0.78 20.73
CA PRO A 290 22.28 1.98 19.92
C PRO A 290 21.85 3.19 20.78
N ASP A 291 22.26 4.38 20.36
CA ASP A 291 21.94 5.67 20.95
C ASP A 291 21.93 6.71 19.81
N VAL A 292 20.86 7.49 19.68
CA VAL A 292 20.77 8.56 18.67
C VAL A 292 20.97 9.91 19.36
N THR A 293 21.88 10.70 18.80
CA THR A 293 22.12 12.09 19.19
C THR A 293 21.72 13.02 18.05
N ASP A 294 21.67 14.33 18.30
CA ASP A 294 21.31 15.36 17.30
C ASP A 294 22.24 15.43 16.06
N VAL A 295 23.34 14.67 16.02
CA VAL A 295 24.32 14.71 14.92
C VAL A 295 24.88 13.34 14.52
N GLU A 296 24.76 12.34 15.39
CA GLU A 296 25.38 11.04 15.24
C GLU A 296 24.48 9.92 15.75
N PHE A 297 24.45 8.83 14.99
CA PHE A 297 24.08 7.52 15.51
C PHE A 297 25.30 6.90 16.20
N VAL A 298 25.16 6.53 17.46
CA VAL A 298 26.21 5.95 18.29
C VAL A 298 25.85 4.52 18.65
N MET A 299 26.80 3.61 18.47
CA MET A 299 26.70 2.22 18.90
C MET A 299 27.78 1.95 19.94
N THR A 300 27.36 1.50 21.11
CA THR A 300 28.28 0.99 22.14
C THR A 300 28.16 -0.52 22.26
N ALA A 301 29.28 -1.18 22.56
CA ALA A 301 29.29 -2.63 22.76
C ALA A 301 30.44 -3.08 23.66
N ASP A 302 30.32 -4.30 24.19
CA ASP A 302 31.35 -4.99 24.95
C ASP A 302 32.01 -6.08 24.11
N VAL A 303 33.33 -6.17 24.18
CA VAL A 303 34.07 -7.36 23.75
C VAL A 303 34.00 -8.43 24.84
N GLY A 304 33.56 -9.64 24.51
CA GLY A 304 33.68 -10.83 25.39
C GLY A 304 32.51 -11.80 25.35
#